data_AF-A0A0B1TYX3-F1
#
_entry.id   AF-A0A0B1TYX3-F1
#
_cell.length_a   1.000
_cell.length_b   1.000
_cell.length_c   1.000
_cell.angle_alpha   90.00
_cell.angle_beta   90.00
_cell.angle_gamma   90.00
#
_symmetry.space_group_name_H-M   'P 1'
#
loop_
_entity.id
_entity.type
_entity.pdbx_description
1 polymer ?
#
loop_
_entity_poly.entity_id
_entity_poly.type
_entity_poly.pdbx_seq_one_letter_code
_entity_poly.pdbx_strand_id
1 'polypeptide(L)'
;MSNHFRRNVIIAGICVGVLVVYWGFTSYDAGSGFKGVAASQLRKSRQVTQMLSDLLASVEAEKDAILAGSDAESGEFAAKAKAFSEKVEQGRLELLSGSKNDLTGAETKLIDEFTVAWGEFQAIDKELLGQAVLNTNLKAYRISASEAVQSFKDFEAAIRQTVQAESQSDEIGRIATQGLLALGMTARILAMQAPHIAEASDARMDEMEREMAISAKAAQDALDAMGKMVTGQSRASFQAALQAFATFDAVNTEVVRLSRINSNVKALALSMGQKRRVTARCEELLETLRDLIDTRLSKATR
;
A
#
# COMPACT_ATOMS: atom_id res chain seq x y z
N MET A 1 -84.35 54.14 -2.42
CA MET A 1 -83.07 53.42 -2.62
C MET A 1 -83.15 52.06 -1.95
N SER A 2 -83.04 51.01 -2.77
CA SER A 2 -83.62 49.68 -2.54
C SER A 2 -82.72 48.75 -1.70
N ASN A 3 -83.34 48.01 -0.78
CA ASN A 3 -82.76 46.95 0.08
C ASN A 3 -81.99 45.86 -0.70
N HIS A 4 -82.15 45.78 -2.02
CA HIS A 4 -81.39 44.87 -2.87
C HIS A 4 -79.90 45.22 -3.00
N PHE A 5 -79.52 46.50 -2.88
CA PHE A 5 -78.12 46.90 -3.02
C PHE A 5 -77.27 46.49 -1.80
N ARG A 6 -77.83 46.59 -0.59
CA ARG A 6 -77.14 46.17 0.65
C ARG A 6 -76.93 44.65 0.73
N ARG A 7 -77.85 43.85 0.18
CA ARG A 7 -77.73 42.38 0.18
C ARG A 7 -76.62 41.88 -0.75
N ASN A 8 -76.43 42.53 -1.89
CA ASN A 8 -75.41 42.13 -2.86
C ASN A 8 -73.97 42.47 -2.41
N VAL A 9 -73.80 43.56 -1.66
CA VAL A 9 -72.48 43.94 -1.11
C VAL A 9 -72.01 42.98 -0.01
N ILE A 10 -72.93 42.48 0.84
CA ILE A 10 -72.58 41.52 1.90
C ILE A 10 -72.21 40.15 1.31
N ILE A 11 -72.93 39.69 0.29
CA ILE A 11 -72.63 38.41 -0.38
C ILE A 11 -71.28 38.50 -1.13
N ALA A 12 -70.99 39.62 -1.80
CA ALA A 12 -69.71 39.83 -2.47
C ALA A 12 -68.53 39.85 -1.48
N GLY A 13 -68.69 40.47 -0.30
CA GLY A 13 -67.66 40.48 0.74
C GLY A 13 -67.36 39.09 1.32
N ILE A 14 -68.38 38.25 1.51
CA ILE A 14 -68.21 36.87 1.99
C ILE A 14 -67.53 35.99 0.93
N CYS A 15 -67.89 36.13 -0.35
CA CYS A 15 -67.24 35.38 -1.44
C CYS A 15 -65.75 35.74 -1.61
N VAL A 16 -65.39 37.02 -1.46
CA VAL A 16 -63.98 37.45 -1.53
C VAL A 16 -63.20 36.95 -0.30
N GLY A 17 -63.79 37.00 0.89
CA GLY A 17 -63.16 36.46 2.10
C GLY A 17 -62.87 34.96 2.03
N VAL A 18 -63.83 34.17 1.51
CA VAL A 18 -63.65 32.71 1.33
C VAL A 18 -62.62 32.40 0.25
N LEU A 19 -62.57 33.19 -0.84
CA LEU A 19 -61.56 33.01 -1.89
C LEU A 19 -60.14 33.35 -1.42
N VAL A 20 -59.97 34.39 -0.59
CA VAL A 20 -58.66 34.75 -0.01
C VAL A 20 -58.19 33.72 1.02
N VAL A 21 -59.10 33.17 1.83
CA VAL A 21 -58.76 32.08 2.76
C VAL A 21 -58.46 30.78 2.01
N TYR A 22 -59.19 30.47 0.93
CA TYR A 22 -58.93 29.30 0.10
C TYR A 22 -57.60 29.42 -0.65
N TRP A 23 -57.29 30.59 -1.24
CA TRP A 23 -55.98 30.85 -1.85
C TRP A 23 -54.84 30.88 -0.82
N GLY A 24 -55.09 31.40 0.38
CA GLY A 24 -54.12 31.38 1.47
C GLY A 24 -53.82 29.97 1.97
N PHE A 25 -54.81 29.07 1.98
CA PHE A 25 -54.63 27.66 2.34
C PHE A 25 -53.99 26.82 1.22
N THR A 26 -54.24 27.14 -0.05
CA THR A 26 -53.60 26.43 -1.18
C THR A 26 -52.20 26.95 -1.49
N SER A 27 -51.85 28.17 -1.08
CA SER A 27 -50.51 28.75 -1.24
C SER A 27 -49.58 28.50 -0.05
N TYR A 28 -50.09 27.92 1.04
CA TYR A 28 -49.25 27.45 2.16
C TYR A 28 -48.79 26.03 1.86
N ASP A 29 -47.84 25.91 0.92
CA ASP A 29 -47.23 24.67 0.48
C ASP A 29 -46.24 24.14 1.54
N ALA A 30 -46.76 23.80 2.73
CA ALA A 30 -46.01 23.17 3.82
C ALA A 30 -45.46 21.78 3.43
N GLY A 31 -45.88 21.21 2.29
CA GLY A 31 -45.42 19.93 1.76
C GLY A 31 -44.16 20.01 0.90
N SER A 32 -43.83 21.18 0.33
CA SER A 32 -42.65 21.36 -0.53
C SER A 32 -41.33 21.36 0.26
N GLY A 33 -41.29 22.03 1.42
CA GLY A 33 -40.11 22.11 2.29
C GLY A 33 -39.73 20.75 2.91
N PHE A 34 -40.71 19.97 3.34
CA PHE A 34 -40.50 18.64 3.94
C PHE A 34 -39.92 17.64 2.95
N LYS A 35 -40.46 17.59 1.72
CA LYS A 35 -39.92 16.77 0.63
C LYS A 35 -38.48 17.16 0.28
N GLY A 36 -38.16 18.46 0.33
CA GLY A 36 -36.81 18.96 0.12
C GLY A 36 -35.80 18.50 1.18
N VAL A 37 -36.19 18.55 2.47
CA VAL A 37 -35.32 18.12 3.59
C VAL A 37 -35.07 16.62 3.55
N ALA A 38 -36.11 15.79 3.40
CA ALA A 38 -35.95 14.34 3.33
C ALA A 38 -35.09 13.91 2.12
N ALA A 39 -35.30 14.53 0.95
CA ALA A 39 -34.47 14.29 -0.23
C ALA A 39 -33.01 14.73 -0.02
N SER A 40 -32.76 15.83 0.70
CA SER A 40 -31.39 16.25 1.05
C SER A 40 -30.71 15.25 1.98
N GLN A 41 -31.37 14.81 3.07
CA GLN A 41 -30.79 13.82 4.00
C GLN A 41 -30.51 12.48 3.32
N LEU A 42 -31.42 11.99 2.46
CA LEU A 42 -31.21 10.75 1.70
C LEU A 42 -29.99 10.84 0.77
N ARG A 43 -29.80 11.98 0.11
CA ARG A 43 -28.59 12.21 -0.72
C ARG A 43 -27.32 12.18 0.11
N LYS A 44 -27.30 12.87 1.27
CA LYS A 44 -26.14 12.86 2.18
C LYS A 44 -25.83 11.45 2.70
N SER A 45 -26.85 10.71 3.14
CA SER A 45 -26.68 9.33 3.63
C SER A 45 -26.09 8.41 2.56
N ARG A 46 -26.61 8.50 1.32
CA ARG A 46 -26.05 7.77 0.17
C ARG A 46 -24.60 8.16 -0.11
N GLN A 47 -24.29 9.46 -0.07
CA GLN A 47 -22.93 9.96 -0.29
C GLN A 47 -21.95 9.40 0.74
N VAL A 48 -22.27 9.50 2.02
CA VAL A 48 -21.41 9.00 3.11
C VAL A 48 -21.24 7.48 3.02
N THR A 49 -22.31 6.75 2.67
CA THR A 49 -22.23 5.30 2.43
C THR A 49 -21.30 4.97 1.26
N GLN A 50 -21.36 5.73 0.17
CA GLN A 50 -20.47 5.55 -0.97
C GLN A 50 -19.01 5.86 -0.60
N MET A 51 -18.76 6.93 0.15
CA MET A 51 -17.43 7.27 0.65
C MET A 51 -16.84 6.16 1.53
N LEU A 52 -17.64 5.56 2.42
CA LEU A 52 -17.19 4.44 3.24
C LEU A 52 -16.82 3.22 2.38
N SER A 53 -17.65 2.90 1.38
CA SER A 53 -17.36 1.82 0.44
C SER A 53 -16.08 2.08 -0.37
N ASP A 54 -15.88 3.29 -0.87
CA ASP A 54 -14.69 3.66 -1.64
C ASP A 54 -13.43 3.71 -0.76
N LEU A 55 -13.54 4.14 0.50
CA LEU A 55 -12.45 4.08 1.47
C LEU A 55 -11.96 2.63 1.66
N LEU A 56 -12.88 1.71 1.90
CA LEU A 56 -12.56 0.29 2.09
C LEU A 56 -11.96 -0.34 0.82
N ALA A 57 -12.52 -0.02 -0.35
CA ALA A 57 -12.00 -0.47 -1.64
C ALA A 57 -10.59 0.09 -1.92
N SER A 58 -10.31 1.33 -1.52
CA SER A 58 -8.96 1.91 -1.58
C SER A 58 -7.96 1.11 -0.74
N VAL A 59 -8.36 0.74 0.48
CA VAL A 59 -7.51 -0.03 1.41
C VAL A 59 -7.31 -1.48 0.94
N GLU A 60 -8.31 -2.08 0.31
CA GLU A 60 -8.17 -3.41 -0.30
C GLU A 60 -7.18 -3.38 -1.47
N ALA A 61 -7.36 -2.45 -2.41
CA ALA A 61 -6.44 -2.29 -3.53
C ALA A 61 -5.01 -1.92 -3.09
N GLU A 62 -4.85 -1.17 -1.98
CA GLU A 62 -3.55 -0.92 -1.36
C GLU A 62 -2.85 -2.23 -0.93
N LYS A 63 -3.58 -3.11 -0.24
CA LYS A 63 -3.03 -4.42 0.19
C LYS A 63 -2.63 -5.27 -1.00
N ASP A 64 -3.45 -5.28 -2.05
CA ASP A 64 -3.12 -5.97 -3.30
C ASP A 64 -1.85 -5.40 -3.94
N ALA A 65 -1.64 -4.08 -3.89
CA ALA A 65 -0.43 -3.45 -4.40
C ALA A 65 0.83 -3.90 -3.62
N ILE A 66 0.73 -4.06 -2.30
CA ILE A 66 1.83 -4.55 -1.44
C ILE A 66 2.15 -6.02 -1.72
N LEU A 67 1.11 -6.84 -1.94
CA LEU A 67 1.22 -8.29 -2.10
C LEU A 67 1.45 -8.73 -3.56
N ALA A 68 1.40 -7.80 -4.50
CA ALA A 68 1.52 -8.07 -5.92
C ALA A 68 2.80 -8.85 -6.27
N GLY A 69 2.65 -9.81 -7.19
CA GLY A 69 3.75 -10.62 -7.68
C GLY A 69 4.64 -9.90 -8.69
N SER A 70 4.34 -8.66 -9.07
CA SER A 70 5.12 -7.93 -10.07
C SER A 70 4.96 -6.41 -9.93
N ASP A 71 5.91 -5.65 -10.49
CA ASP A 71 5.84 -4.19 -10.58
C ASP A 71 4.61 -3.74 -11.36
N ALA A 72 4.26 -4.45 -12.43
CA ALA A 72 3.10 -4.14 -13.25
C ALA A 72 1.80 -4.28 -12.46
N GLU A 73 1.57 -5.44 -11.83
CA GLU A 73 0.40 -5.67 -10.99
C GLU A 73 0.35 -4.69 -9.81
N SER A 74 1.49 -4.46 -9.13
CA SER A 74 1.58 -3.50 -8.03
C SER A 74 1.19 -2.09 -8.48
N GLY A 75 1.67 -1.67 -9.66
CA GLY A 75 1.32 -0.39 -10.27
C GLY A 75 -0.17 -0.28 -10.60
N GLU A 76 -0.78 -1.33 -11.15
CA GLU A 76 -2.22 -1.37 -11.43
C GLU A 76 -3.06 -1.26 -10.16
N PHE A 77 -2.72 -2.03 -9.12
CA PHE A 77 -3.42 -1.96 -7.84
C PHE A 77 -3.22 -0.62 -7.14
N ALA A 78 -2.02 -0.05 -7.18
CA ALA A 78 -1.76 1.29 -6.66
C ALA A 78 -2.57 2.37 -7.41
N ALA A 79 -2.76 2.23 -8.72
CA ALA A 79 -3.62 3.11 -9.49
C ALA A 79 -5.10 2.97 -9.09
N LYS A 80 -5.58 1.73 -8.87
CA LYS A 80 -6.94 1.47 -8.37
C LYS A 80 -7.16 2.08 -6.98
N ALA A 81 -6.22 1.89 -6.06
CA ALA A 81 -6.27 2.48 -4.72
C ALA A 81 -6.43 4.01 -4.80
N LYS A 82 -5.58 4.67 -5.60
CA LYS A 82 -5.68 6.12 -5.83
C LYS A 82 -7.02 6.54 -6.42
N ALA A 83 -7.54 5.81 -7.41
CA ALA A 83 -8.83 6.11 -8.02
C ALA A 83 -10.00 6.01 -7.02
N PHE A 84 -9.98 5.05 -6.09
CA PHE A 84 -10.96 4.97 -5.02
C PHE A 84 -10.79 6.09 -3.99
N SER A 85 -9.54 6.40 -3.60
CA SER A 85 -9.23 7.54 -2.73
C SER A 85 -9.73 8.88 -3.32
N GLU A 86 -9.57 9.08 -4.63
CA GLU A 86 -10.09 10.27 -5.34
C GLU A 86 -11.62 10.37 -5.27
N LYS A 87 -12.35 9.24 -5.30
CA LYS A 87 -13.82 9.25 -5.13
C LYS A 87 -14.24 9.64 -3.72
N VAL A 88 -13.50 9.20 -2.70
CA VAL A 88 -13.73 9.63 -1.30
C VAL A 88 -13.55 11.14 -1.18
N GLU A 89 -12.48 11.67 -1.78
CA GLU A 89 -12.20 13.11 -1.77
C GLU A 89 -13.28 13.91 -2.51
N GLN A 90 -13.73 13.44 -3.68
CA GLN A 90 -14.84 14.03 -4.41
C GLN A 90 -16.11 14.05 -3.54
N GLY A 91 -16.43 12.95 -2.87
CA GLY A 91 -17.59 12.89 -1.98
C GLY A 91 -17.49 13.83 -0.78
N ARG A 92 -16.30 14.00 -0.21
CA ARG A 92 -16.02 14.98 0.85
C ARG A 92 -16.29 16.41 0.37
N LEU A 93 -15.79 16.76 -0.82
CA LEU A 93 -16.01 18.07 -1.43
C LEU A 93 -17.49 18.31 -1.78
N GLU A 94 -18.19 17.29 -2.26
CA GLU A 94 -19.63 17.34 -2.52
C GLU A 94 -20.43 17.62 -1.24
N LEU A 95 -20.11 16.94 -0.13
CA LEU A 95 -20.73 17.19 1.17
C LEU A 95 -20.46 18.61 1.69
N LEU A 96 -19.27 19.16 1.46
CA LEU A 96 -18.89 20.53 1.87
C LEU A 96 -19.49 21.62 0.97
N SER A 97 -19.68 21.31 -0.32
CA SER A 97 -20.24 22.23 -1.31
C SER A 97 -21.77 22.26 -1.31
N GLY A 98 -22.43 21.20 -0.83
CA GLY A 98 -23.83 21.24 -0.43
C GLY A 98 -24.05 22.42 0.51
N SER A 99 -25.09 23.23 0.25
CA SER A 99 -25.27 24.57 0.86
C SER A 99 -24.91 24.55 2.35
N LYS A 100 -24.10 25.51 2.82
CA LYS A 100 -23.69 25.64 4.23
C LYS A 100 -24.85 25.63 5.24
N ASN A 101 -26.10 25.80 4.79
CA ASN A 101 -27.31 25.73 5.60
C ASN A 101 -27.92 24.31 5.72
N ASP A 102 -27.43 23.31 4.99
CA ASP A 102 -27.94 21.93 4.99
C ASP A 102 -27.25 21.01 6.01
N LEU A 103 -26.07 21.42 6.49
CA LEU A 103 -25.33 20.75 7.55
C LEU A 103 -25.71 21.33 8.92
N THR A 104 -25.94 20.46 9.90
CA THR A 104 -25.99 20.91 11.31
C THR A 104 -24.59 21.11 11.86
N GLY A 105 -24.45 21.89 12.94
CA GLY A 105 -23.15 22.04 13.61
C GLY A 105 -22.48 20.72 14.02
N ALA A 106 -23.28 19.69 14.36
CA ALA A 106 -22.77 18.35 14.64
C ALA A 106 -22.25 17.64 13.38
N GLU A 107 -22.97 17.72 12.26
CA GLU A 107 -22.52 17.17 10.97
C GLU A 107 -21.26 17.91 10.47
N THR A 108 -21.22 19.24 10.56
CA THR A 108 -20.05 20.06 10.20
C THR A 108 -18.83 19.63 11.00
N LYS A 109 -18.97 19.46 12.32
CA LYS A 109 -17.87 19.04 13.19
C LYS A 109 -17.30 17.67 12.78
N LEU A 110 -18.17 16.69 12.48
CA LEU A 110 -17.73 15.36 12.04
C LEU A 110 -17.01 15.41 10.68
N ILE A 111 -17.49 16.22 9.74
CA ILE A 111 -16.84 16.41 8.43
C ILE A 111 -15.48 17.10 8.57
N ASP A 112 -15.36 18.07 9.47
CA ASP A 112 -14.08 18.74 9.76
C ASP A 112 -13.07 17.76 10.37
N GLU A 113 -13.50 16.96 11.36
CA GLU A 113 -12.67 15.90 11.95
C GLU A 113 -12.27 14.84 10.92
N PHE A 114 -13.21 14.44 10.04
CA PHE A 114 -12.93 13.53 8.94
C PHE A 114 -11.92 14.14 7.97
N THR A 115 -12.03 15.42 7.64
CA THR A 115 -11.10 16.11 6.73
C THR A 115 -9.66 16.06 7.24
N VAL A 116 -9.46 16.20 8.56
CA VAL A 116 -8.14 16.08 9.18
C VAL A 116 -7.62 14.63 9.08
N ALA A 117 -8.43 13.65 9.51
CA ALA A 117 -8.05 12.24 9.44
C ALA A 117 -7.80 11.77 7.99
N TRP A 118 -8.57 12.28 7.03
CA TRP A 118 -8.44 11.99 5.61
C TRP A 118 -7.14 12.54 5.03
N GLY A 119 -6.73 13.76 5.41
CA GLY A 119 -5.43 14.32 5.02
C GLY A 119 -4.26 13.47 5.53
N GLU A 120 -4.34 13.00 6.78
CA GLU A 120 -3.38 12.04 7.35
C GLU A 120 -3.38 10.72 6.57
N PHE A 121 -4.56 10.17 6.26
CA PHE A 121 -4.73 8.96 5.46
C PHE A 121 -4.05 9.08 4.10
N GLN A 122 -4.28 10.17 3.37
CA GLN A 122 -3.74 10.40 2.03
C GLN A 122 -2.21 10.59 2.03
N ALA A 123 -1.67 11.26 3.05
CA ALA A 123 -0.23 11.42 3.20
C ALA A 123 0.47 10.05 3.36
N ILE A 124 -0.06 9.20 4.24
CA ILE A 124 0.46 7.84 4.46
C ILE A 124 0.26 6.98 3.20
N ASP A 125 -0.90 7.08 2.54
CA ASP A 125 -1.23 6.36 1.31
C ASP A 125 -0.20 6.61 0.21
N LYS A 126 0.14 7.88 0.01
CA LYS A 126 1.08 8.31 -1.03
C LYS A 126 2.47 7.72 -0.81
N GLU A 127 2.95 7.73 0.44
CA GLU A 127 4.24 7.14 0.79
C GLU A 127 4.21 5.63 0.59
N LEU A 128 3.20 4.97 1.15
CA LEU A 128 3.04 3.52 1.10
C LEU A 128 2.95 3.01 -0.33
N LEU A 129 2.07 3.57 -1.15
CA LEU A 129 1.91 3.14 -2.55
C LEU A 129 3.17 3.44 -3.37
N GLY A 130 3.90 4.52 -3.04
CA GLY A 130 5.21 4.80 -3.62
C GLY A 130 6.25 3.71 -3.32
N GLN A 131 6.22 3.14 -2.11
CA GLN A 131 7.09 2.03 -1.72
C GLN A 131 6.66 0.69 -2.33
N ALA A 132 5.34 0.41 -2.36
CA ALA A 132 4.79 -0.84 -2.88
C ALA A 132 5.23 -1.10 -4.33
N VAL A 133 5.10 -0.09 -5.21
CA VAL A 133 5.43 -0.23 -6.64
C VAL A 133 6.91 -0.49 -6.93
N LEU A 134 7.81 -0.18 -6.00
CA LEU A 134 9.24 -0.42 -6.19
C LEU A 134 9.59 -1.91 -6.09
N ASN A 135 8.83 -2.69 -5.31
CA ASN A 135 8.97 -4.14 -5.16
C ASN A 135 10.41 -4.64 -4.97
N THR A 136 11.24 -3.92 -4.21
CA THR A 136 12.67 -4.20 -4.18
C THR A 136 13.01 -5.51 -3.48
N ASN A 137 12.25 -5.90 -2.45
CA ASN A 137 12.45 -7.19 -1.77
C ASN A 137 12.10 -8.36 -2.68
N LEU A 138 11.03 -8.24 -3.47
CA LEU A 138 10.65 -9.27 -4.44
C LEU A 138 11.70 -9.42 -5.54
N LYS A 139 12.26 -8.31 -6.03
CA LYS A 139 13.37 -8.33 -6.99
C LYS A 139 14.62 -8.98 -6.40
N ALA A 140 15.00 -8.60 -5.19
CA ALA A 140 16.12 -9.20 -4.47
C ALA A 140 15.93 -10.71 -4.29
N TYR A 141 14.73 -11.14 -3.91
CA TYR A 141 14.39 -12.56 -3.77
C TYR A 141 14.52 -13.31 -5.10
N ARG A 142 14.02 -12.74 -6.21
CA ARG A 142 14.13 -13.37 -7.54
C ARG A 142 15.58 -13.55 -7.96
N ILE A 143 16.42 -12.52 -7.80
CA ILE A 143 17.84 -12.56 -8.13
C ILE A 143 18.56 -13.60 -7.25
N SER A 144 18.29 -13.59 -5.93
CA SER A 144 18.83 -14.57 -4.98
C SER A 144 18.44 -16.00 -5.35
N ALA A 145 17.17 -16.25 -5.64
CA ALA A 145 16.65 -17.58 -5.96
C ALA A 145 17.02 -18.09 -7.36
N SER A 146 17.55 -17.24 -8.24
CA SER A 146 17.93 -17.59 -9.62
C SER A 146 19.44 -17.39 -9.86
N GLU A 147 19.85 -16.17 -10.19
CA GLU A 147 21.22 -15.82 -10.56
C GLU A 147 22.25 -16.15 -9.47
N ALA A 148 21.93 -15.93 -8.19
CA ALA A 148 22.85 -16.25 -7.10
C ALA A 148 22.99 -17.78 -6.92
N VAL A 149 21.89 -18.52 -7.01
CA VAL A 149 21.91 -19.99 -6.99
C VAL A 149 22.68 -20.56 -8.20
N GLN A 150 22.49 -19.98 -9.39
CA GLN A 150 23.16 -20.45 -10.60
C GLN A 150 24.67 -20.19 -10.54
N SER A 151 25.09 -18.97 -10.20
CA SER A 151 26.51 -18.62 -10.05
C SER A 151 27.20 -19.45 -8.95
N PHE A 152 26.50 -19.77 -7.86
CA PHE A 152 27.00 -20.69 -6.84
C PHE A 152 27.20 -22.11 -7.38
N LYS A 153 26.26 -22.65 -8.17
CA LYS A 153 26.39 -23.97 -8.81
C LYS A 153 27.55 -24.03 -9.80
N ASP A 154 27.73 -22.97 -10.60
CA ASP A 154 28.83 -22.86 -11.55
C ASP A 154 30.18 -22.83 -10.80
N PHE A 155 30.23 -22.09 -9.69
CA PHE A 155 31.38 -22.06 -8.79
C PHE A 155 31.69 -23.44 -8.19
N GLU A 156 30.68 -24.14 -7.66
CA GLU A 156 30.80 -25.51 -7.15
C GLU A 156 31.35 -26.48 -8.19
N ALA A 157 30.79 -26.45 -9.40
CA ALA A 157 31.23 -27.31 -10.50
C ALA A 157 32.70 -27.05 -10.88
N ALA A 158 33.11 -25.79 -10.94
CA ALA A 158 34.48 -25.40 -11.29
C ALA A 158 35.50 -25.78 -10.19
N ILE A 159 35.14 -25.63 -8.91
CA ILE A 159 35.96 -26.11 -7.79
C ILE A 159 36.11 -27.64 -7.85
N ARG A 160 35.01 -28.37 -8.05
CA ARG A 160 35.04 -29.84 -8.16
C ARG A 160 35.93 -30.30 -9.32
N GLN A 161 35.81 -29.67 -10.48
CA GLN A 161 36.65 -29.98 -11.64
C GLN A 161 38.13 -29.70 -11.37
N THR A 162 38.45 -28.61 -10.69
CA THR A 162 39.82 -28.27 -10.30
C THR A 162 40.42 -29.32 -9.37
N VAL A 163 39.68 -29.73 -8.34
CA VAL A 163 40.10 -30.79 -7.41
C VAL A 163 40.30 -32.12 -8.14
N GLN A 164 39.41 -32.48 -9.07
CA GLN A 164 39.55 -33.72 -9.86
C GLN A 164 40.80 -33.72 -10.75
N ALA A 165 41.09 -32.58 -11.40
CA ALA A 165 42.25 -32.43 -12.27
C ALA A 165 43.58 -32.49 -11.48
N GLU A 166 43.56 -32.14 -10.19
CA GLU A 166 44.70 -32.22 -9.26
C GLU A 166 44.78 -33.57 -8.52
N SER A 167 44.00 -34.59 -8.92
CA SER A 167 43.89 -35.85 -8.17
C SER A 167 45.19 -36.63 -7.95
N GLN A 168 46.23 -36.39 -8.76
CA GLN A 168 47.55 -37.01 -8.63
C GLN A 168 48.60 -36.08 -8.00
N SER A 169 48.18 -34.89 -7.53
CA SER A 169 49.05 -33.91 -6.90
C SER A 169 49.32 -34.28 -5.45
N ASP A 170 50.56 -34.10 -5.00
CA ASP A 170 50.92 -34.24 -3.57
C ASP A 170 50.16 -33.21 -2.69
N GLU A 171 49.69 -32.11 -3.28
CA GLU A 171 48.94 -31.04 -2.61
C GLU A 171 47.42 -31.25 -2.61
N ILE A 172 46.91 -32.36 -3.17
CA ILE A 172 45.47 -32.60 -3.37
C ILE A 172 44.64 -32.40 -2.10
N GLY A 173 45.13 -32.87 -0.94
CA GLY A 173 44.43 -32.70 0.33
C GLY A 173 44.23 -31.23 0.69
N ARG A 174 45.26 -30.40 0.54
CA ARG A 174 45.22 -28.96 0.83
C ARG A 174 44.36 -28.22 -0.19
N ILE A 175 44.47 -28.57 -1.48
CA ILE A 175 43.63 -28.02 -2.56
C ILE A 175 42.14 -28.30 -2.27
N ALA A 176 41.80 -29.54 -1.91
CA ALA A 176 40.42 -29.92 -1.58
C ALA A 176 39.90 -29.20 -0.32
N THR A 177 40.73 -29.07 0.73
CA THR A 177 40.36 -28.31 1.94
C THR A 177 40.06 -26.85 1.63
N GLN A 178 40.91 -26.17 0.84
CA GLN A 178 40.67 -24.77 0.47
C GLN A 178 39.44 -24.62 -0.43
N GLY A 179 39.24 -25.53 -1.39
CA GLY A 179 38.03 -25.55 -2.22
C GLY A 179 36.75 -25.70 -1.40
N LEU A 180 36.73 -26.64 -0.44
CA LEU A 180 35.60 -26.82 0.48
C LEU A 180 35.36 -25.60 1.38
N LEU A 181 36.43 -24.97 1.86
CA LEU A 181 36.32 -23.73 2.65
C LEU A 181 35.68 -22.61 1.83
N ALA A 182 36.15 -22.40 0.59
CA ALA A 182 35.58 -21.38 -0.30
C ALA A 182 34.10 -21.64 -0.60
N LEU A 183 33.73 -22.89 -0.88
CA LEU A 183 32.33 -23.29 -1.09
C LEU A 183 31.47 -23.07 0.16
N GLY A 184 31.95 -23.50 1.33
CA GLY A 184 31.22 -23.34 2.59
C GLY A 184 30.95 -21.88 2.93
N MET A 185 31.94 -21.00 2.73
CA MET A 185 31.78 -19.56 2.98
C MET A 185 30.84 -18.89 1.98
N THR A 186 30.91 -19.27 0.71
CA THR A 186 30.00 -18.77 -0.32
C THR A 186 28.56 -19.25 -0.08
N ALA A 187 28.38 -20.51 0.32
CA ALA A 187 27.08 -21.05 0.71
C ALA A 187 26.50 -20.34 1.93
N ARG A 188 27.35 -19.95 2.90
CA ARG A 188 26.92 -19.16 4.06
C ARG A 188 26.37 -17.79 3.63
N ILE A 189 27.02 -17.11 2.68
CA ILE A 189 26.49 -15.85 2.11
C ILE A 189 25.12 -16.08 1.48
N LEU A 190 25.00 -17.09 0.59
CA LEU A 190 23.75 -17.41 -0.09
C LEU A 190 22.62 -17.69 0.90
N ALA A 191 22.91 -18.45 1.97
CA ALA A 191 21.94 -18.76 3.02
C ALA A 191 21.47 -17.53 3.83
N MET A 192 22.31 -16.48 3.92
CA MET A 192 21.97 -15.24 4.62
C MET A 192 21.16 -14.25 3.77
N GLN A 193 21.09 -14.43 2.44
CA GLN A 193 20.36 -13.50 1.56
C GLN A 193 18.86 -13.45 1.88
N ALA A 194 18.19 -14.59 2.03
CA ALA A 194 16.75 -14.60 2.32
C ALA A 194 16.39 -13.94 3.67
N PRO A 195 17.09 -14.24 4.80
CA PRO A 195 16.91 -13.50 6.04
C PRO A 195 17.18 -11.99 5.91
N HIS A 196 18.23 -11.60 5.17
CA HIS A 196 18.55 -10.18 4.94
C HIS A 196 17.44 -9.46 4.17
N ILE A 197 16.89 -10.11 3.13
CA ILE A 197 15.74 -9.59 2.34
C ILE A 197 14.49 -9.38 3.20
N ALA A 198 14.29 -10.19 4.24
CA ALA A 198 13.10 -10.12 5.09
C ALA A 198 13.27 -9.24 6.33
N GLU A 199 14.49 -8.76 6.61
CA GLU A 199 14.80 -8.00 7.81
C GLU A 199 14.23 -6.58 7.73
N ALA A 200 13.60 -6.12 8.81
CA ALA A 200 13.02 -4.77 8.89
C ALA A 200 13.96 -3.76 9.56
N SER A 201 14.94 -4.24 10.34
CA SER A 201 15.85 -3.42 11.12
C SER A 201 17.18 -3.18 10.40
N ASP A 202 17.47 -1.93 10.06
CA ASP A 202 18.74 -1.53 9.44
C ASP A 202 19.95 -1.98 10.26
N ALA A 203 19.87 -1.94 11.59
CA ALA A 203 20.96 -2.37 12.47
C ALA A 203 21.23 -3.89 12.39
N ARG A 204 20.17 -4.69 12.19
CA ARG A 204 20.31 -6.14 11.99
C ARG A 204 20.81 -6.46 10.59
N MET A 205 20.40 -5.68 9.58
CA MET A 205 20.98 -5.76 8.24
C MET A 205 22.48 -5.42 8.25
N ASP A 206 22.91 -4.41 9.01
CA ASP A 206 24.33 -4.05 9.18
C ASP A 206 25.15 -5.20 9.80
N GLU A 207 24.55 -5.92 10.75
CA GLU A 207 25.18 -7.10 11.36
C GLU A 207 25.32 -8.25 10.34
N MET A 208 24.25 -8.56 9.61
CA MET A 208 24.28 -9.59 8.57
C MET A 208 25.26 -9.27 7.45
N GLU A 209 25.36 -8.01 7.02
CA GLU A 209 26.30 -7.57 5.99
C GLU A 209 27.76 -7.69 6.43
N ARG A 210 28.05 -7.43 7.71
CA ARG A 210 29.38 -7.69 8.27
C ARG A 210 29.71 -9.19 8.24
N GLU A 211 28.78 -10.05 8.60
CA GLU A 211 28.94 -11.51 8.51
C GLU A 211 29.12 -12.00 7.07
N MET A 212 28.38 -11.43 6.11
CA MET A 212 28.54 -11.68 4.68
C MET A 212 29.94 -11.27 4.21
N ALA A 213 30.41 -10.07 4.59
CA ALA A 213 31.72 -9.57 4.20
C ALA A 213 32.87 -10.42 4.78
N ILE A 214 32.75 -10.87 6.04
CA ILE A 214 33.71 -11.81 6.65
C ILE A 214 33.75 -13.12 5.86
N SER A 215 32.59 -13.65 5.49
CA SER A 215 32.48 -14.89 4.70
C SER A 215 33.09 -14.70 3.30
N ALA A 216 32.83 -13.57 2.64
CA ALA A 216 33.37 -13.26 1.31
C ALA A 216 34.90 -13.18 1.34
N LYS A 217 35.45 -12.50 2.35
CA LYS A 217 36.90 -12.42 2.55
C LYS A 217 37.52 -13.80 2.78
N ALA A 218 36.89 -14.63 3.61
CA ALA A 218 37.37 -15.99 3.88
C ALA A 218 37.31 -16.89 2.63
N ALA A 219 36.29 -16.75 1.78
CA ALA A 219 36.20 -17.45 0.51
C ALA A 219 37.33 -17.02 -0.44
N GLN A 220 37.57 -15.71 -0.56
CA GLN A 220 38.66 -15.16 -1.37
C GLN A 220 40.03 -15.64 -0.88
N ASP A 221 40.29 -15.60 0.42
CA ASP A 221 41.55 -16.07 1.00
C ASP A 221 41.80 -17.56 0.73
N ALA A 222 40.75 -18.37 0.77
CA ALA A 222 40.83 -19.78 0.44
C ALA A 222 41.14 -20.01 -1.05
N LEU A 223 40.51 -19.23 -1.94
CA LEU A 223 40.80 -19.25 -3.37
C LEU A 223 42.24 -18.81 -3.65
N ASP A 224 42.72 -17.74 -3.01
CA ASP A 224 44.10 -17.26 -3.15
C ASP A 224 45.12 -18.31 -2.66
N ALA A 225 44.80 -19.02 -1.56
CA ALA A 225 45.62 -20.13 -1.08
C ALA A 225 45.63 -21.31 -2.07
N MET A 226 44.46 -21.68 -2.59
CA MET A 226 44.31 -22.75 -3.59
C MET A 226 45.09 -22.41 -4.87
N GLY A 227 45.00 -21.18 -5.35
CA GLY A 227 45.68 -20.72 -6.58
C GLY A 227 47.20 -20.79 -6.54
N LYS A 228 47.81 -20.80 -5.35
CA LYS A 228 49.26 -21.01 -5.17
C LYS A 228 49.69 -22.47 -5.36
N MET A 229 48.77 -23.41 -5.29
CA MET A 229 49.02 -24.86 -5.37
C MET A 229 48.57 -25.47 -6.70
N VAL A 230 47.59 -24.86 -7.37
CA VAL A 230 47.02 -25.30 -8.66
C VAL A 230 48.04 -25.13 -9.80
N THR A 231 48.30 -26.20 -10.57
CA THR A 231 49.29 -26.18 -11.67
C THR A 231 48.81 -26.89 -12.94
N GLY A 232 49.45 -26.61 -14.08
CA GLY A 232 49.20 -27.36 -15.31
C GLY A 232 47.75 -27.31 -15.80
N GLN A 233 47.14 -28.48 -15.99
CA GLN A 233 45.84 -28.66 -16.63
C GLN A 233 44.64 -28.15 -15.80
N SER A 234 44.79 -28.02 -14.48
CA SER A 234 43.74 -27.54 -13.56
C SER A 234 43.58 -26.02 -13.56
N ARG A 235 44.53 -25.26 -14.14
CA ARG A 235 44.47 -23.79 -14.16
C ARG A 235 43.22 -23.26 -14.85
N ALA A 236 42.78 -23.90 -15.94
CA ALA A 236 41.59 -23.44 -16.66
C ALA A 236 40.32 -23.55 -15.82
N SER A 237 40.11 -24.68 -15.13
CA SER A 237 38.96 -24.86 -14.23
C SER A 237 39.06 -23.97 -12.99
N PHE A 238 40.27 -23.71 -12.48
CA PHE A 238 40.46 -22.80 -11.37
C PHE A 238 40.14 -21.35 -11.75
N GLN A 239 40.52 -20.90 -12.95
CA GLN A 239 40.12 -19.59 -13.48
C GLN A 239 38.61 -19.49 -13.65
N ALA A 240 37.95 -20.56 -14.11
CA ALA A 240 36.49 -20.61 -14.16
C ALA A 240 35.87 -20.48 -12.76
N ALA A 241 36.48 -21.07 -11.73
CA ALA A 241 36.02 -20.93 -10.35
C ALA A 241 36.16 -19.48 -9.84
N LEU A 242 37.28 -18.81 -10.11
CA LEU A 242 37.46 -17.39 -9.76
C LEU A 242 36.41 -16.50 -10.45
N GLN A 243 36.13 -16.74 -11.73
CA GLN A 243 35.12 -15.99 -12.47
C GLN A 243 33.70 -16.23 -11.94
N ALA A 244 33.36 -17.48 -11.63
CA ALA A 244 32.05 -17.83 -11.07
C ALA A 244 31.86 -17.21 -9.68
N PHE A 245 32.90 -17.21 -8.84
CA PHE A 245 32.88 -16.53 -7.54
C PHE A 245 32.70 -15.02 -7.67
N ALA A 246 33.45 -14.37 -8.57
CA ALA A 246 33.28 -12.93 -8.84
C ALA A 246 31.87 -12.58 -9.35
N THR A 247 31.28 -13.47 -10.17
CA THR A 247 29.89 -13.33 -10.64
C THR A 247 28.92 -13.45 -9.46
N PHE A 248 29.10 -14.45 -8.59
CA PHE A 248 28.30 -14.61 -7.39
C PHE A 248 28.37 -13.37 -6.48
N ASP A 249 29.57 -12.82 -6.26
CA ASP A 249 29.77 -11.65 -5.40
C ASP A 249 29.10 -10.38 -5.96
N ALA A 250 29.15 -10.19 -7.29
CA ALA A 250 28.43 -9.12 -7.96
C ALA A 250 26.90 -9.27 -7.81
N VAL A 251 26.37 -10.48 -7.98
CA VAL A 251 24.94 -10.77 -7.76
C VAL A 251 24.56 -10.54 -6.29
N ASN A 252 25.39 -11.00 -5.35
CA ASN A 252 25.18 -10.78 -3.93
C ASN A 252 25.11 -9.29 -3.57
N THR A 253 25.99 -8.48 -4.14
CA THR A 253 25.99 -7.02 -3.97
C THR A 253 24.66 -6.41 -4.42
N GLU A 254 24.12 -6.84 -5.56
CA GLU A 254 22.84 -6.36 -6.04
C GLU A 254 21.67 -6.79 -5.16
N VAL A 255 21.68 -8.04 -4.67
CA VAL A 255 20.68 -8.54 -3.72
C VAL A 255 20.68 -7.69 -2.44
N VAL A 256 21.86 -7.43 -1.86
CA VAL A 256 22.00 -6.59 -0.64
C VAL A 256 21.51 -5.17 -0.90
N ARG A 257 21.87 -4.58 -2.04
CA ARG A 257 21.43 -3.22 -2.42
C ARG A 257 19.91 -3.10 -2.50
N LEU A 258 19.26 -4.03 -3.18
CA LEU A 258 17.79 -4.05 -3.32
C LEU A 258 17.09 -4.35 -2.00
N SER A 259 17.65 -5.27 -1.22
CA SER A 259 17.19 -5.58 0.13
C SER A 259 17.22 -4.34 1.03
N ARG A 260 18.29 -3.53 0.98
CA ARG A 260 18.41 -2.28 1.75
C ARG A 260 17.37 -1.21 1.43
N ILE A 261 16.94 -1.13 0.17
CA ILE A 261 15.82 -0.23 -0.18
C ILE A 261 14.57 -0.66 0.61
N ASN A 262 14.37 -1.97 0.74
CA ASN A 262 13.42 -2.61 1.65
C ASN A 262 11.97 -2.13 1.48
N SER A 263 11.56 -1.87 0.24
CA SER A 263 10.33 -1.13 -0.04
C SER A 263 9.07 -1.91 0.37
N ASN A 264 9.04 -3.23 0.20
CA ASN A 264 7.88 -4.06 0.55
C ASN A 264 7.69 -4.15 2.07
N VAL A 265 8.77 -4.35 2.84
CA VAL A 265 8.69 -4.43 4.31
C VAL A 265 8.29 -3.09 4.89
N LYS A 266 8.85 -1.98 4.37
CA LYS A 266 8.47 -0.61 4.77
C LYS A 266 6.99 -0.33 4.46
N ALA A 267 6.53 -0.67 3.25
CA ALA A 267 5.12 -0.51 2.87
C ALA A 267 4.18 -1.32 3.78
N LEU A 268 4.54 -2.58 4.08
CA LEU A 268 3.76 -3.44 4.97
C LEU A 268 3.70 -2.88 6.40
N ALA A 269 4.83 -2.39 6.94
CA ALA A 269 4.89 -1.79 8.26
C ALA A 269 4.02 -0.53 8.37
N LEU A 270 4.01 0.31 7.33
CA LEU A 270 3.12 1.47 7.25
C LEU A 270 1.64 1.04 7.23
N SER A 271 1.30 0.06 6.38
CA SER A 271 -0.06 -0.47 6.22
C SER A 271 -0.61 -1.03 7.53
N MET A 272 0.18 -1.87 8.21
CA MET A 272 -0.24 -2.55 9.45
C MET A 272 -0.20 -1.63 10.68
N GLY A 273 0.62 -0.59 10.64
CA GLY A 273 0.87 0.33 11.74
C GLY A 273 -0.02 1.56 11.71
N GLN A 274 0.52 2.66 11.18
CA GLN A 274 -0.13 3.98 11.21
C GLN A 274 -1.36 4.02 10.30
N LYS A 275 -1.27 3.44 9.11
CA LYS A 275 -2.36 3.45 8.12
C LYS A 275 -3.61 2.81 8.68
N ARG A 276 -3.50 1.62 9.28
CA ARG A 276 -4.61 0.93 9.94
C ARG A 276 -5.34 1.81 10.96
N ARG A 277 -4.62 2.59 11.76
CA ARG A 277 -5.24 3.45 12.80
C ARG A 277 -6.00 4.62 12.19
N VAL A 278 -5.42 5.29 11.19
CA VAL A 278 -6.08 6.43 10.52
C VAL A 278 -7.27 5.96 9.67
N THR A 279 -7.19 4.78 9.05
CA THR A 279 -8.33 4.15 8.37
C THR A 279 -9.48 3.92 9.34
N ALA A 280 -9.23 3.29 10.50
CA ALA A 280 -10.27 3.04 11.50
C ALA A 280 -10.91 4.36 11.99
N ARG A 281 -10.13 5.42 12.17
CA ARG A 281 -10.64 6.75 12.51
C ARG A 281 -11.52 7.34 11.40
N CYS A 282 -11.12 7.20 10.14
CA CYS A 282 -11.92 7.63 9.00
C CYS A 282 -13.26 6.89 8.93
N GLU A 283 -13.23 5.56 9.10
CA GLU A 283 -14.42 4.71 9.15
C GLU A 283 -15.37 5.15 10.27
N GLU A 284 -14.86 5.27 11.51
CA GLU A 284 -15.66 5.70 12.67
C GLU A 284 -16.35 7.05 12.44
N LEU A 285 -15.64 8.02 11.88
CA LEU A 285 -16.18 9.35 11.59
C LEU A 285 -17.26 9.33 10.50
N LEU A 286 -17.06 8.55 9.43
CA LEU A 286 -18.06 8.40 8.38
C LEU A 286 -19.29 7.62 8.86
N GLU A 287 -19.11 6.56 9.66
CA GLU A 287 -20.22 5.81 10.26
C GLU A 287 -21.03 6.69 11.22
N THR A 288 -20.36 7.44 12.10
CA THR A 288 -21.02 8.36 13.02
C THR A 288 -21.78 9.45 12.26
N LEU A 289 -21.20 9.98 11.18
CA LEU A 289 -21.85 10.97 10.33
C LEU A 289 -23.09 10.37 9.64
N ARG A 290 -23.00 9.16 9.09
CA ARG A 290 -24.14 8.44 8.49
C ARG A 290 -25.26 8.25 9.50
N ASP A 291 -24.96 7.73 10.67
CA ASP A 291 -25.95 7.43 11.71
C ASP A 291 -26.66 8.70 12.20
N LEU A 292 -25.93 9.83 12.27
CA LEU A 292 -26.51 11.14 12.58
C LEU A 292 -27.48 11.61 11.48
N ILE A 293 -27.10 11.46 10.20
CA ILE A 293 -27.93 11.80 9.04
C ILE A 293 -29.21 10.93 9.01
N ASP A 294 -29.07 9.61 9.21
CA ASP A 294 -30.18 8.66 9.18
C ASP A 294 -31.15 8.87 10.33
N THR A 295 -30.64 9.21 11.52
CA THR A 295 -31.47 9.61 12.66
C THR A 295 -32.31 10.84 12.33
N ARG A 296 -31.76 11.83 11.62
CA ARG A 296 -32.51 13.02 11.18
C ARG A 296 -33.50 12.69 10.08
N LEU A 297 -33.13 11.84 9.12
CA LEU A 297 -34.02 11.37 8.07
C LEU A 297 -35.27 10.70 8.67
N SER A 298 -35.09 9.77 9.61
CA SER A 298 -36.21 9.07 10.26
C SER A 298 -37.16 10.02 11.01
N LYS A 299 -36.63 11.05 11.68
CA LYS A 299 -37.42 12.12 12.31
C LYS A 299 -38.14 12.99 11.28
N ALA A 300 -37.53 13.22 10.12
CA ALA A 300 -38.11 13.99 9.02
C ALA A 300 -39.05 13.16 8.13
N THR A 301 -39.34 11.90 8.45
CA THR A 301 -40.32 11.06 7.72
C THR A 301 -41.48 10.58 8.60
N ARG A 302 -41.44 10.86 9.90
CA ARG A 302 -42.51 10.61 10.89
C ARG A 302 -43.35 11.85 11.09
#